data_AF-A0A7X1ZMN0-F1
#
_entry.id   AF-A0A7X1ZMN0-F1
#
_cell.length_a   1.000
_cell.length_b   1.000
_cell.length_c   1.000
_cell.angle_alpha   90.00
_cell.angle_beta   90.00
_cell.angle_gamma   90.00
#
_symmetry.space_group_name_H-M   'P 1'
#
loop_
_entity.id
_entity.type
_entity.pdbx_description
1 polymer ?
#
loop_
_entity_poly.entity_id
_entity_poly.type
_entity_poly.pdbx_seq_one_letter_code
_entity_poly.pdbx_strand_id
1 'polypeptide(L)' 'MFSHSSLFVGPDSGPMHIAASTSTPIIALFGPNLPAYNAPWQAKSFVVEK' A
#
# COMPACT_ATOMS: atom_id res chain seq x y z
N MET A 1 5.50 -1.58 -14.51
CA MET A 1 6.07 -0.45 -13.74
C MET A 1 6.21 -0.82 -12.26
N PHE A 2 5.11 -1.06 -11.51
CA PHE A 2 5.20 -1.55 -10.12
C PHE A 2 5.75 -2.98 -10.01
N SER A 3 5.42 -3.88 -10.95
CA SER A 3 5.92 -5.26 -10.96
C SER A 3 7.45 -5.43 -11.03
N HIS A 4 8.19 -4.37 -11.42
CA HIS A 4 9.66 -4.34 -11.41
C HIS A 4 10.22 -3.52 -10.24
N SER A 5 9.36 -3.01 -9.36
CA SER A 5 9.77 -2.26 -8.18
C SER A 5 9.99 -3.22 -7.01
N SER A 6 11.01 -2.95 -6.21
CA SER A 6 11.32 -3.76 -5.03
C SER A 6 10.41 -3.42 -3.84
N LEU A 7 9.85 -2.22 -3.81
CA LEU A 7 9.05 -1.68 -2.71
C LEU A 7 8.26 -0.45 -3.17
N PHE A 8 7.01 -0.31 -2.72
CA PHE A 8 6.23 0.92 -2.83
C PHE A 8 6.11 1.56 -1.44
N VAL A 9 6.39 2.85 -1.33
CA VAL A 9 6.23 3.63 -0.09
C VAL A 9 5.42 4.88 -0.39
N GLY A 10 4.30 5.07 0.30
CA GLY A 10 3.43 6.22 0.04
C GLY A 10 2.15 6.23 0.87
N PRO A 11 1.35 7.29 0.73
CA PRO A 11 0.06 7.40 1.41
C PRO A 11 -0.98 6.44 0.78
N ASP A 12 -2.04 6.14 1.54
CA ASP A 12 -3.27 5.49 1.06
C ASP A 12 -3.86 6.26 -0.13
N SER A 13 -3.57 5.80 -1.36
CA SER A 13 -3.87 6.52 -2.60
C SER A 13 -3.96 5.56 -3.79
N GLY A 14 -4.54 6.01 -4.91
CA GLY A 14 -4.72 5.20 -6.12
C GLY A 14 -3.50 4.37 -6.56
N PRO A 15 -2.28 4.94 -6.59
CA PRO A 15 -1.07 4.19 -6.90
C PRO A 15 -0.78 3.02 -5.94
N MET A 16 -1.14 3.15 -4.65
CA MET A 16 -1.02 2.07 -3.67
C MET A 16 -1.89 0.88 -4.05
N HIS A 17 -3.14 1.12 -4.46
CA HIS A 17 -4.03 0.05 -4.89
C HIS A 17 -3.57 -0.62 -6.20
N ILE A 18 -3.00 0.17 -7.12
CA ILE A 18 -2.41 -0.38 -8.34
C ILE A 18 -1.19 -1.24 -7.99
N ALA A 19 -0.32 -0.80 -7.08
CA ALA A 19 0.79 -1.61 -6.58
C ALA A 19 0.29 -2.88 -5.87
N ALA A 20 -0.83 -2.81 -5.15
CA ALA A 20 -1.45 -3.95 -4.44
C ALA A 20 -1.94 -5.05 -5.39
N SER A 21 -2.26 -4.71 -6.64
CA SER A 21 -2.58 -5.70 -7.68
C SER A 21 -1.36 -6.47 -8.22
N THR A 22 -0.15 -6.14 -7.73
CA THR A 22 1.10 -6.80 -8.09
C THR A 22 1.76 -7.45 -6.87
N SER A 23 2.82 -8.22 -7.08
CA SER A 23 3.59 -8.83 -5.97
C SER A 23 4.53 -7.85 -5.24
N THR A 24 4.36 -6.54 -5.44
CA THR A 24 5.23 -5.51 -4.87
C THR A 24 4.92 -5.34 -3.39
N PRO A 25 5.92 -5.41 -2.49
CA PRO A 25 5.75 -5.06 -1.10
C PRO A 25 5.34 -3.59 -0.95
N ILE A 26 4.45 -3.28 -0.01
CA ILE A 26 3.89 -1.94 0.20
C ILE A 26 4.14 -1.48 1.64
N ILE A 27 4.65 -0.26 1.81
CA ILE A 27 4.61 0.47 3.08
C ILE A 27 3.63 1.62 2.91
N ALA A 28 2.48 1.48 3.55
CA ALA A 28 1.40 2.46 3.45
C ALA A 28 1.39 3.35 4.69
N LEU A 29 1.46 4.66 4.48
CA LEU A 29 1.36 5.66 5.53
C LEU A 29 -0.11 6.08 5.67
N PHE A 30 -0.73 5.63 6.75
CA PHE A 30 -2.09 6.00 7.11
C PHE A 30 -2.04 7.16 8.12
N GLY A 31 -2.78 8.23 7.82
CA GLY A 31 -2.99 9.33 8.76
C GLY A 31 -4.17 9.00 9.70
N PRO A 32 -5.18 9.88 9.82
CA PRO A 32 -6.37 9.61 10.64
C PRO A 32 -7.33 8.59 10.01
N ASN A 33 -7.05 8.14 8.78
CA ASN A 33 -7.93 7.28 8.03
C ASN A 33 -7.72 5.83 8.46
N LEU A 34 -8.80 5.09 8.69
CA LEU A 34 -8.75 3.72 9.20
C LEU A 34 -8.30 2.75 8.08
N PRO A 35 -7.15 2.07 8.22
CA PRO A 35 -6.71 1.09 7.23
C PRO A 35 -7.63 -0.11 7.11
N ALA A 36 -8.50 -0.36 8.09
CA ALA A 36 -9.56 -1.38 8.00
C ALA A 36 -10.46 -1.22 6.76
N TYR A 37 -10.60 0.00 6.22
CA TYR A 37 -11.43 0.25 5.03
C TYR A 37 -10.67 0.22 3.71
N ASN A 38 -9.43 0.72 3.68
CA ASN A 38 -8.69 0.97 2.44
C ASN A 38 -7.35 0.23 2.35
N ALA A 39 -7.05 -0.69 3.27
CA ALA A 39 -5.79 -1.43 3.22
C ALA A 39 -5.62 -2.18 1.88
N PRO A 40 -4.37 -2.31 1.40
CA PRO A 40 -4.03 -3.12 0.23
C PRO A 40 -4.58 -4.55 0.32
N TRP A 41 -5.58 -4.88 -0.50
CA TRP A 41 -6.24 -6.18 -0.46
C TRP A 41 -5.28 -7.30 -0.88
N GLN A 42 -5.02 -8.26 0.02
CA GLN A 42 -4.16 -9.43 -0.21
C GLN A 42 -2.71 -9.11 -0.65
N ALA A 43 -2.25 -7.88 -0.49
CA ALA A 43 -0.87 -7.50 -0.80
C ALA A 43 0.02 -7.61 0.45
N LYS A 44 1.31 -7.92 0.25
CA LYS A 44 2.31 -7.85 1.32
C LYS A 44 2.50 -6.39 1.72
N SER A 45 1.76 -5.95 2.72
CA SER A 45 1.75 -4.57 3.16
C SER A 45 2.09 -4.42 4.63
N PHE A 46 2.82 -3.35 4.94
CA PHE A 46 3.04 -2.87 6.29
C PHE A 46 2.39 -1.50 6.41
N VAL A 47 1.48 -1.39 7.37
CA VAL A 47 0.69 -0.17 7.59
C VAL A 47 1.30 0.58 8.77
N VAL A 48 1.67 1.84 8.53
CA VAL A 48 2.13 2.76 9.57
C VAL A 48 1.01 3.75 9.83
N GLU A 49 0.40 3.65 11.00
CA GLU A 49 -0.60 4.59 11.52
C GLU A 49 0.07 5.52 12.54
N LYS A 50 -0.42 6.76 12.65
CA LYS A 50 0.03 7.72 13.67
C LYS A 50 -1.15 8.16 14.55
#